data_AF-X1U6H1-F1
#
_entry.id   AF-X1U6H1-F1
#
_cell.length_a   1.000
_cell.length_b   1.000
_cell.length_c   1.000
_cell.angle_alpha   90.00
_cell.angle_beta   90.00
_cell.angle_gamma   90.00
#
_symmetry.space_group_name_H-M   'P 1'
#
loop_
_entity.id
_entity.type
_entity.pdbx_description
1 polymer ?
#
loop_
_entity_poly.entity_id
_entity_poly.type
_entity_poly.pdbx_seq_one_letter_code
_entity_poly.pdbx_strand_id
1 'polypeptide(L)'
;VNFGVVYGMSDYGLEQATNLSREQASQFIALYFEKYPRVKEYLEATKEQARKLGYVQTVLGRRRFLPEINSFNRMVREAAERMAINAPVQGSSADIIKIAMINLHREMKRRNLKSKMLLQIHDELLFEVPEEEVEEMKSLVTEIMPRAIELRVPVKIDIKLGRNWGEMA
;
A
#
# COMPACT_ATOMS: atom_id res chain seq x y z
N VAL A 1 9.88 -9.56 -6.62
CA VAL A 1 9.69 -10.87 -5.95
C VAL A 1 8.77 -10.79 -4.74
N ASN A 2 9.15 -10.15 -3.62
CA ASN A 2 8.30 -10.04 -2.41
C ASN A 2 6.90 -9.46 -2.67
N PHE A 3 6.81 -8.43 -3.53
CA PHE A 3 5.53 -7.81 -3.89
C PHE A 3 4.59 -8.83 -4.56
N GLY A 4 5.07 -9.60 -5.53
CA GLY A 4 4.25 -10.58 -6.25
C GLY A 4 3.65 -11.66 -5.34
N VAL A 5 4.47 -12.27 -4.48
CA VAL A 5 4.02 -13.39 -3.63
C VAL A 5 2.97 -12.95 -2.60
N VAL A 6 3.13 -11.75 -2.02
CA VAL A 6 2.14 -11.17 -1.09
C VAL A 6 0.80 -10.88 -1.77
N TYR A 7 0.80 -10.60 -3.08
CA TYR A 7 -0.40 -10.27 -3.85
C TYR A 7 -0.98 -11.45 -4.65
N GLY A 8 -0.62 -12.68 -4.28
CA GLY A 8 -1.19 -13.89 -4.87
C GLY A 8 -0.69 -14.19 -6.29
N MET A 9 0.53 -13.78 -6.63
CA MET A 9 1.20 -14.16 -7.88
C MET A 9 1.47 -15.66 -7.88
N SER A 10 1.15 -16.33 -9.00
CA SER A 10 1.46 -17.74 -9.21
C SER A 10 2.95 -17.96 -9.50
N ASP A 11 3.37 -19.21 -9.44
CA ASP A 11 4.66 -19.69 -9.96
C ASP A 11 4.95 -19.18 -11.39
N TYR A 12 3.95 -19.28 -12.27
CA TYR A 12 4.03 -18.76 -13.64
C TYR A 12 4.20 -17.23 -13.68
N GLY A 13 3.43 -16.49 -12.87
CA GLY A 13 3.57 -15.03 -12.81
C GLY A 13 4.94 -14.60 -12.28
N LEU A 14 5.51 -15.37 -11.36
CA LEU A 14 6.83 -15.09 -10.81
C LEU A 14 7.95 -15.43 -11.79
N GLU A 15 7.82 -16.51 -12.56
CA GLU A 15 8.69 -16.83 -13.69
C GLU A 15 8.68 -15.69 -14.72
N GLN A 16 7.52 -15.18 -15.13
CA GLN A 16 7.45 -14.07 -16.10
C GLN A 16 8.06 -12.76 -15.59
N ALA A 17 8.01 -12.53 -14.27
CA ALA A 17 8.51 -11.30 -13.65
C ALA A 17 10.00 -11.37 -13.24
N THR A 18 10.66 -12.52 -13.42
CA THR A 18 12.02 -12.77 -12.94
C THR A 18 12.80 -13.66 -13.90
N ASN A 19 14.06 -13.94 -13.59
CA ASN A 19 14.86 -14.91 -14.34
C ASN A 19 14.80 -16.33 -13.73
N LEU A 20 13.85 -16.58 -12.82
CA LEU A 20 13.68 -17.90 -12.20
C LEU A 20 12.92 -18.83 -13.14
N SER A 21 13.35 -20.10 -13.19
CA SER A 21 12.51 -21.14 -13.79
C SER A 21 11.23 -21.33 -12.97
N ARG A 22 10.18 -21.87 -13.58
CA ARG A 22 8.93 -22.22 -12.86
C ARG A 22 9.16 -23.08 -11.60
N GLU A 23 10.11 -24.02 -11.65
CA GLU A 23 10.46 -24.85 -10.50
C GLU A 23 11.09 -24.01 -9.38
N GLN A 24 12.06 -23.16 -9.71
CA GLN A 24 12.68 -22.24 -8.76
C GLN A 24 11.68 -21.24 -8.18
N ALA A 25 10.76 -20.74 -8.99
CA ALA A 25 9.67 -19.87 -8.56
C ALA A 25 8.74 -20.59 -7.56
N SER A 26 8.39 -21.84 -7.83
CA SER A 26 7.58 -22.67 -6.93
C SER A 26 8.29 -22.93 -5.60
N GLN A 27 9.57 -23.30 -5.64
CA GLN A 27 10.40 -23.48 -4.44
C GLN A 27 10.54 -22.19 -3.64
N PHE A 28 10.73 -21.05 -4.32
CA PHE A 28 10.80 -19.75 -3.68
C PHE A 28 9.50 -19.41 -2.93
N ILE A 29 8.35 -19.60 -3.57
CA ILE A 29 7.04 -19.36 -2.94
C ILE A 29 6.84 -20.26 -1.73
N ALA A 30 7.23 -21.54 -1.82
CA ALA A 30 7.14 -22.49 -0.72
C ALA A 30 8.00 -22.04 0.48
N LEU A 31 9.29 -21.74 0.24
CA LEU A 31 10.22 -21.25 1.27
C LEU A 31 9.76 -19.92 1.89
N TYR A 32 9.17 -19.02 1.08
CA TYR A 32 8.61 -17.77 1.58
C TYR A 32 7.50 -18.02 2.60
N PHE A 33 6.54 -18.89 2.29
CA PHE A 33 5.44 -19.19 3.21
C PHE A 33 5.85 -20.07 4.40
N GLU A 34 6.91 -20.87 4.26
CA GLU A 34 7.53 -21.56 5.40
C GLU A 34 8.15 -20.56 6.38
N LYS A 35 8.86 -19.56 5.86
CA LYS A 35 9.46 -18.50 6.69
C LYS A 35 8.42 -17.53 7.27
N TYR A 36 7.32 -17.29 6.55
CA TYR A 36 6.26 -16.35 6.94
C TYR A 36 4.87 -17.02 6.96
N PRO A 37 4.64 -18.00 7.84
CA PRO A 37 3.41 -18.80 7.84
C PRO A 37 2.14 -17.96 8.09
N ARG A 38 2.27 -16.93 8.93
CA ARG A 38 1.16 -16.00 9.22
C ARG A 38 0.70 -15.17 8.03
N VAL A 39 1.56 -14.98 7.02
CA VAL A 39 1.16 -14.33 5.77
C VAL A 39 0.22 -15.26 5.01
N LYS A 40 0.56 -16.55 4.88
CA LYS A 40 -0.31 -17.54 4.25
C LYS A 40 -1.66 -17.63 4.95
N GLU A 41 -1.67 -17.69 6.28
CA GLU A 41 -2.90 -17.69 7.09
C GLU A 41 -3.77 -16.47 6.81
N TYR A 42 -3.15 -15.28 6.75
CA TYR A 42 -3.87 -14.05 6.42
C TYR A 42 -4.50 -14.09 5.02
N LEU A 43 -3.76 -14.58 4.00
CA LEU A 43 -4.27 -14.67 2.63
C LEU A 43 -5.46 -15.62 2.52
N GLU A 44 -5.39 -16.79 3.13
CA GLU A 44 -6.50 -17.75 3.15
C GLU A 44 -7.71 -17.22 3.94
N ALA A 45 -7.48 -16.65 5.12
CA ALA A 45 -8.54 -16.06 5.93
C ALA A 45 -9.26 -14.91 5.21
N THR A 46 -8.51 -14.07 4.48
CA THR A 46 -9.07 -12.95 3.70
C THR A 46 -9.96 -13.46 2.56
N LYS A 47 -9.51 -14.49 1.84
CA LYS A 47 -10.32 -15.13 0.78
C LYS A 47 -11.61 -15.73 1.35
N GLU A 48 -11.52 -16.44 2.47
CA GLU A 48 -12.67 -17.06 3.11
C GLU A 48 -13.68 -16.01 3.63
N GLN A 49 -13.18 -14.96 4.26
CA GLN A 49 -14.01 -13.82 4.67
C GLN A 49 -14.71 -13.19 3.47
N ALA A 50 -14.00 -13.00 2.35
CA ALA A 50 -14.57 -12.44 1.13
C ALA A 50 -15.69 -13.34 0.56
N ARG A 51 -15.51 -14.66 0.53
CA ARG A 51 -16.53 -15.62 0.09
C ARG A 51 -17.79 -15.58 0.95
N LYS A 52 -17.60 -15.49 2.27
CA LYS A 52 -18.69 -15.47 3.25
C LYS A 52 -19.47 -14.15 3.26
N LEU A 53 -18.76 -13.01 3.20
CA LEU A 53 -19.36 -11.68 3.34
C LEU A 53 -19.69 -11.00 2.00
N GLY A 54 -19.09 -11.45 0.90
CA GLY A 54 -19.20 -10.82 -0.42
C GLY A 54 -18.37 -9.54 -0.57
N TYR A 55 -17.55 -9.18 0.42
CA TYR A 55 -16.68 -8.02 0.38
C TYR A 55 -15.44 -8.18 1.28
N VAL A 56 -14.44 -7.35 1.01
CA VAL A 56 -13.29 -7.12 1.90
C VAL A 56 -13.25 -5.65 2.33
N GLN A 57 -12.48 -5.33 3.38
CA GLN A 57 -12.38 -3.95 3.87
C GLN A 57 -10.95 -3.57 4.27
N THR A 58 -10.67 -2.27 4.23
CA THR A 58 -9.40 -1.68 4.71
C THR A 58 -9.37 -1.65 6.25
N VAL A 59 -8.22 -1.29 6.82
CA VAL A 59 -8.06 -1.11 8.28
C VAL A 59 -9.01 -0.06 8.87
N LEU A 60 -9.47 0.90 8.07
CA LEU A 60 -10.46 1.91 8.45
C LEU A 60 -11.89 1.59 8.00
N GLY A 61 -12.14 0.36 7.54
CA GLY A 61 -13.49 -0.13 7.25
C GLY A 61 -14.04 0.25 5.88
N ARG A 62 -13.25 0.82 4.97
CA ARG A 62 -13.67 1.06 3.58
C ARG A 62 -13.85 -0.26 2.87
N ARG A 63 -15.03 -0.52 2.31
CA ARG A 63 -15.39 -1.82 1.72
C ARG A 63 -15.18 -1.86 0.21
N ARG A 64 -14.80 -3.02 -0.30
CA ARG A 64 -14.85 -3.40 -1.72
C ARG A 64 -15.67 -4.67 -1.87
N PHE A 65 -16.81 -4.57 -2.53
CA PHE A 65 -17.64 -5.72 -2.87
C PHE A 65 -17.04 -6.52 -4.03
N LEU A 66 -17.15 -7.84 -3.93
CA LEU A 66 -16.57 -8.81 -4.87
C LEU A 66 -17.66 -9.81 -5.27
N PRO A 67 -18.60 -9.43 -6.16
CA PRO A 67 -19.71 -10.30 -6.53
C PRO A 67 -19.24 -11.64 -7.13
N GLU A 68 -18.09 -11.63 -7.81
CA GLU A 68 -17.51 -12.78 -8.48
C GLU A 68 -16.74 -13.75 -7.57
N ILE A 69 -16.65 -13.48 -6.27
CA ILE A 69 -15.84 -14.28 -5.33
C ILE A 69 -16.32 -15.73 -5.18
N ASN A 70 -17.59 -15.98 -5.50
CA ASN A 70 -18.21 -17.32 -5.49
C ASN A 70 -18.54 -17.84 -6.90
N SER A 71 -17.95 -17.25 -7.95
CA SER A 71 -18.20 -17.66 -9.34
C SER A 71 -17.82 -19.13 -9.56
N PHE A 72 -18.65 -19.89 -10.27
CA PHE A 72 -18.33 -21.25 -10.70
C PHE A 72 -17.18 -21.27 -11.72
N ASN A 73 -17.02 -20.20 -12.49
CA ASN A 73 -15.89 -20.06 -13.40
C ASN A 73 -14.61 -19.82 -12.60
N ARG A 74 -13.68 -20.79 -12.68
CA ARG A 74 -12.43 -20.78 -11.93
C ARG A 74 -11.59 -19.52 -12.18
N MET A 75 -11.44 -19.09 -13.43
CA MET A 75 -10.61 -17.91 -13.76
C MET A 75 -11.20 -16.62 -13.17
N VAL A 76 -12.53 -16.49 -13.24
CA VAL A 76 -13.26 -15.34 -12.69
C VAL A 76 -13.12 -15.31 -11.16
N ARG A 77 -13.29 -16.46 -10.51
CA ARG A 77 -13.12 -16.60 -9.06
C ARG A 77 -11.69 -16.30 -8.59
N GLU A 78 -10.68 -16.86 -9.26
CA GLU A 78 -9.27 -16.59 -8.94
C GLU A 78 -8.90 -15.10 -9.11
N ALA A 79 -9.47 -14.42 -10.11
CA ALA A 79 -9.31 -12.99 -10.26
C ALA A 79 -9.92 -12.20 -9.09
N ALA A 80 -11.14 -12.58 -8.66
CA ALA A 80 -11.79 -11.98 -7.50
C ALA A 80 -11.02 -12.24 -6.19
N GLU A 81 -10.44 -13.42 -6.02
CA GLU A 81 -9.59 -13.76 -4.87
C GLU A 81 -8.32 -12.91 -4.82
N ARG A 82 -7.65 -12.68 -5.96
CA ARG A 82 -6.52 -11.73 -6.03
C ARG A 82 -6.95 -10.31 -5.65
N MET A 83 -8.12 -9.86 -6.11
CA MET A 83 -8.67 -8.56 -5.71
C MET A 83 -8.99 -8.51 -4.21
N ALA A 84 -9.49 -9.60 -3.63
CA ALA A 84 -9.77 -9.72 -2.20
C ALA A 84 -8.51 -9.56 -1.35
N ILE A 85 -7.40 -10.14 -1.79
CA ILE A 85 -6.09 -10.02 -1.14
C ILE A 85 -5.53 -8.60 -1.26
N ASN A 86 -5.60 -8.02 -2.46
CA ASN A 86 -4.92 -6.75 -2.76
C ASN A 86 -5.66 -5.54 -2.17
N ALA A 87 -7.00 -5.56 -2.19
CA ALA A 87 -7.81 -4.38 -1.84
C ALA A 87 -7.62 -3.90 -0.39
N PRO A 88 -7.57 -4.77 0.64
CA PRO A 88 -7.28 -4.34 2.00
C PRO A 88 -5.91 -3.67 2.13
N VAL A 89 -4.88 -4.23 1.48
CA VAL A 89 -3.50 -3.71 1.59
C VAL A 89 -3.39 -2.35 0.88
N GLN A 90 -3.72 -2.29 -0.41
CA GLN A 90 -3.63 -1.05 -1.20
C GLN A 90 -4.61 0.02 -0.69
N GLY A 91 -5.83 -0.39 -0.36
CA GLY A 91 -6.83 0.51 0.17
C GLY A 91 -6.42 1.10 1.51
N SER A 92 -5.82 0.30 2.39
CA SER A 92 -5.30 0.82 3.67
C SER A 92 -4.18 1.85 3.46
N SER A 93 -3.24 1.60 2.55
CA SER A 93 -2.22 2.60 2.20
C SER A 93 -2.84 3.90 1.65
N ALA A 94 -3.87 3.77 0.80
CA ALA A 94 -4.62 4.92 0.29
C ALA A 94 -5.39 5.67 1.39
N ASP A 95 -5.83 4.97 2.43
CA ASP A 95 -6.50 5.58 3.58
C ASP A 95 -5.51 6.40 4.43
N ILE A 96 -4.34 5.81 4.69
CA ILE A 96 -3.25 6.43 5.47
C ILE A 96 -2.80 7.72 4.83
N ILE A 97 -2.48 7.71 3.52
CA ILE A 97 -1.98 8.90 2.83
C ILE A 97 -3.05 10.01 2.81
N LYS A 98 -4.33 9.67 2.64
CA LYS A 98 -5.42 10.65 2.68
C LYS A 98 -5.56 11.32 4.05
N ILE A 99 -5.40 10.56 5.14
CA ILE A 99 -5.42 11.13 6.48
C ILE A 99 -4.18 12.02 6.70
N ALA A 100 -3.00 11.56 6.28
CA ALA A 100 -1.78 12.35 6.34
C ALA A 100 -1.96 13.69 5.59
N MET A 101 -2.54 13.67 4.39
CA MET A 101 -2.81 14.88 3.61
C MET A 101 -3.69 15.88 4.35
N ILE A 102 -4.79 15.40 4.95
CA ILE A 102 -5.73 16.25 5.71
C ILE A 102 -5.03 16.86 6.94
N ASN A 103 -4.25 16.05 7.66
CA ASN A 103 -3.55 16.50 8.86
C ASN A 103 -2.46 17.53 8.53
N LEU A 104 -1.67 17.28 7.49
CA LEU A 104 -0.66 18.22 6.98
C LEU A 104 -1.30 19.54 6.57
N HIS A 105 -2.38 19.49 5.77
CA HIS A 105 -3.07 20.69 5.33
C HIS A 105 -3.61 21.54 6.49
N ARG A 106 -4.19 20.89 7.50
CA ARG A 106 -4.66 21.58 8.72
C ARG A 106 -3.51 22.26 9.45
N GLU A 107 -2.38 21.58 9.60
CA GLU A 107 -1.25 22.09 10.37
C GLU A 107 -0.50 23.19 9.61
N MET A 108 -0.31 23.06 8.29
CA MET A 108 0.23 24.11 7.43
C MET A 108 -0.62 25.39 7.53
N LYS A 109 -1.96 25.25 7.50
CA LYS A 109 -2.88 26.38 7.69
C LYS A 109 -2.77 26.99 9.09
N ARG A 110 -2.69 26.16 10.14
CA ARG A 110 -2.58 26.62 11.53
C ARG A 110 -1.31 27.45 11.74
N ARG A 111 -0.21 27.07 11.09
CA ARG A 111 1.07 27.77 11.15
C ARG A 111 1.21 28.90 10.13
N ASN A 112 0.19 29.11 9.30
CA ASN A 112 0.15 30.12 8.24
C ASN A 112 1.32 30.00 7.24
N LEU A 113 1.71 28.77 6.92
CA LEU A 113 2.77 28.47 5.95
C LEU A 113 2.29 28.82 4.54
N LYS A 114 3.22 29.34 3.73
CA LYS A 114 3.01 29.63 2.30
C LYS A 114 3.25 28.40 1.42
N SER A 115 3.90 27.38 1.97
CA SER A 115 4.09 26.06 1.35
C SER A 115 2.78 25.47 0.85
N LYS A 116 2.85 24.68 -0.24
CA LYS A 116 1.69 24.08 -0.90
C LYS A 116 1.93 22.61 -1.19
N MET A 117 0.95 21.77 -0.90
CA MET A 117 0.90 20.41 -1.43
C MET A 117 0.40 20.47 -2.87
N LEU A 118 1.23 20.04 -3.82
CA LEU A 118 0.94 20.12 -5.24
C LEU A 118 0.33 18.84 -5.80
N LEU A 119 0.97 17.70 -5.52
CA LEU A 119 0.58 16.40 -6.08
C LEU A 119 0.59 15.31 -5.01
N GLN A 120 -0.26 14.32 -5.23
CA GLN A 120 -0.20 13.03 -4.54
C GLN A 120 -0.06 11.94 -5.59
N ILE A 121 0.93 11.06 -5.42
CA ILE A 121 1.29 10.03 -6.39
C ILE A 121 1.49 8.74 -5.63
N HIS A 122 0.44 7.92 -5.57
CA HIS A 122 0.44 6.69 -4.78
C HIS A 122 0.80 6.91 -3.29
N ASP A 123 2.04 6.66 -2.90
CA ASP A 123 2.58 6.82 -1.55
C ASP A 123 3.43 8.08 -1.36
N GLU A 124 3.56 8.92 -2.40
CA GLU A 124 4.33 10.17 -2.39
C GLU A 124 3.43 11.41 -2.32
N LEU A 125 3.90 12.43 -1.60
CA LEU A 125 3.34 13.79 -1.59
C LEU A 125 4.42 14.78 -2.05
N LEU A 126 4.10 15.57 -3.07
CA LEU A 126 4.97 16.62 -3.60
C LEU A 126 4.56 17.97 -3.05
N PHE A 127 5.54 18.74 -2.58
CA PHE A 127 5.32 20.08 -2.04
C PHE A 127 6.16 21.13 -2.79
N GLU A 128 5.57 22.31 -2.96
CA GLU A 128 6.30 23.55 -3.23
C GLU A 128 6.49 24.28 -1.90
N VAL A 129 7.74 24.61 -1.57
CA VAL A 129 8.13 25.10 -0.25
C VAL A 129 9.05 26.32 -0.44
N PRO A 130 8.72 27.50 0.12
CA PRO A 130 9.65 28.62 0.20
C PRO A 130 10.92 28.23 0.94
N GLU A 131 12.07 28.78 0.55
CA GLU A 131 13.37 28.41 1.13
C GLU A 131 13.40 28.62 2.66
N GLU A 132 12.73 29.65 3.14
CA GLU A 132 12.61 29.95 4.57
C GLU A 132 11.75 28.95 5.37
N GLU A 133 10.91 28.14 4.71
CA GLU A 133 9.99 27.17 5.34
C GLU A 133 10.50 25.72 5.25
N VAL A 134 11.64 25.46 4.59
CA VAL A 134 12.13 24.10 4.30
C VAL A 134 12.29 23.24 5.56
N GLU A 135 13.01 23.74 6.58
CA GLU A 135 13.25 22.97 7.80
C GLU A 135 11.97 22.76 8.61
N GLU A 136 11.07 23.74 8.61
CA GLU A 136 9.77 23.63 9.26
C GLU A 136 8.89 22.59 8.57
N MET A 137 8.79 22.63 7.24
CA MET A 137 8.05 21.64 6.46
C MET A 137 8.63 20.24 6.62
N LYS A 138 9.95 20.09 6.64
CA LYS A 138 10.62 18.80 6.87
C LYS A 138 10.27 18.21 8.24
N SER A 139 10.34 19.03 9.29
CA SER A 139 9.93 18.63 10.64
C SER A 139 8.45 18.22 10.69
N LEU A 140 7.59 19.06 10.11
CA LEU A 140 6.15 18.86 10.04
C LEU A 140 5.76 17.54 9.34
N VAL A 141 6.33 17.29 8.18
CA VAL A 141 6.08 16.09 7.36
C VAL A 141 6.55 14.83 8.09
N THR A 142 7.74 14.89 8.69
CA THR A 142 8.32 13.80 9.51
C THR A 142 7.47 13.46 10.71
N GLU A 143 6.83 14.45 11.33
CA GLU A 143 5.96 14.21 12.48
C GLU A 143 4.59 13.64 12.08
N ILE A 144 3.95 14.24 11.08
CA ILE A 144 2.54 13.97 10.78
C ILE A 144 2.33 12.70 9.96
N MET A 145 3.12 12.48 8.90
CA MET A 145 2.86 11.36 7.99
C MET A 145 2.92 10.00 8.70
N PRO A 146 3.94 9.70 9.53
CA PRO A 146 4.01 8.42 10.25
C PRO A 146 2.87 8.20 11.25
N ARG A 147 2.26 9.27 11.75
CA ARG A 147 1.20 9.25 12.77
C ARG A 147 -0.21 9.34 12.19
N ALA A 148 -0.36 9.25 10.86
CA ALA A 148 -1.67 9.30 10.21
C ALA A 148 -2.61 8.18 10.71
N ILE A 149 -2.05 7.04 11.10
CA ILE A 149 -2.77 5.98 11.80
C ILE A 149 -1.79 5.24 12.73
N GLU A 150 -2.31 4.64 13.80
CA GLU A 150 -1.53 3.71 14.63
C GLU A 150 -1.52 2.31 14.03
N LEU A 151 -0.32 1.80 13.72
CA LEU A 151 -0.10 0.43 13.24
C LEU A 151 0.79 -0.33 14.21
N ARG A 152 0.81 -1.66 14.10
CA ARG A 152 1.73 -2.53 14.88
C ARG A 152 3.20 -2.36 14.50
N VAL A 153 3.48 -1.68 13.39
CA VAL A 153 4.82 -1.38 12.89
C VAL A 153 4.91 0.10 12.54
N PRO A 154 6.07 0.75 12.73
CA PRO A 154 6.21 2.17 12.41
C PRO A 154 6.15 2.39 10.90
N VAL A 155 5.45 3.45 10.48
CA VAL A 155 5.52 3.96 9.11
C VAL A 155 6.76 4.83 8.98
N LYS A 156 7.60 4.54 7.99
CA LYS A 156 8.77 5.36 7.66
C LYS A 156 8.45 6.25 6.47
N ILE A 157 9.08 7.41 6.43
CA ILE A 157 9.06 8.29 5.27
C ILE A 157 10.48 8.66 4.88
N ASP A 158 10.68 8.93 3.59
CA ASP A 158 11.90 9.50 3.05
C ASP A 158 11.58 10.90 2.51
N ILE A 159 12.48 11.86 2.73
CA ILE A 159 12.33 13.24 2.28
C ILE A 159 13.48 13.56 1.35
N LYS A 160 13.14 14.09 0.18
CA LYS A 160 14.08 14.62 -0.81
C LYS A 160 13.76 16.08 -1.09
N LEU A 161 14.79 16.86 -1.43
CA LEU A 161 14.69 18.28 -1.75
C LEU A 161 15.41 18.52 -3.07
N GLY A 162 14.86 19.39 -3.91
CA GLY A 162 15.42 19.75 -5.21
C GLY A 162 14.73 20.99 -5.77
N ARG A 163 15.36 21.66 -6.72
CA ARG A 163 14.78 22.86 -7.36
C ARG A 163 13.72 22.53 -8.40
N ASN A 164 13.73 21.28 -8.86
CA ASN A 164 12.71 20.70 -9.70
C ASN A 164 12.55 19.22 -9.33
N TRP A 165 11.47 18.61 -9.82
CA TRP A 165 11.15 17.23 -9.49
C TRP A 165 12.18 16.22 -10.00
N GLY A 166 12.83 16.48 -11.14
CA GLY A 166 13.86 15.59 -11.69
C GLY A 166 15.12 15.48 -10.81
N GLU A 167 15.44 16.53 -10.05
CA GLU A 167 16.54 16.52 -9.07
C GLU A 167 16.21 15.70 -7.81
N MET A 168 14.94 15.37 -7.59
CA MET A 168 14.46 14.61 -6.44
C MET A 168 14.22 13.12 -6.76
N ALA A 169 14.53 12.67 -7.98
CA ALA A 169 14.36 11.28 -8.41
C ALA A 169 15.26 10.31 -7.64
#